data_AF-A0A2T8I8T1-F1
#
_entry.id   AF-A0A2T8I8T1-F1
#
_cell.length_a   1.000
_cell.length_b   1.000
_cell.length_c   1.000
_cell.angle_alpha   90.00
_cell.angle_beta   90.00
_cell.angle_gamma   90.00
#
_symmetry.space_group_name_H-M   'P 1'
#
loop_
_entity.id
_entity.type
_entity.pdbx_description
1 polymer ?
#
loop_
_entity_poly.entity_id
_entity_poly.type
_entity_poly.pdbx_seq_one_letter_code
_entity_poly.pdbx_strand_id
1 'polypeptide(L)'
;MAAPSNVFWDPAGHLHTNALHWEGFPRLLWESLRSFLYTEPPQYDAVEYQDEGVRRCRVRMTIPQHPFRSQWQPIEVDVVGHRIVDTIEGAALEAIYLFCNQHPREVVGQPIGLFSTTDPNDPEWNLRVVPEGHRLEDST
;
A
#
# COMPACT_ATOMS: atom_id res chain seq x y z
N MET A 1 22.13 10.91 4.45
CA MET A 1 21.52 11.15 5.78
C MET A 1 20.32 10.24 5.88
N ALA A 2 20.29 9.30 6.84
CA ALA A 2 19.07 8.53 7.09
C ALA A 2 18.03 9.49 7.69
N ALA A 3 16.87 9.62 7.05
CA ALA A 3 15.76 10.35 7.65
C ALA A 3 15.45 9.71 9.01
N PRO A 4 15.09 10.49 10.06
CA PRO A 4 14.69 9.92 11.34
C PRO A 4 13.60 8.89 11.09
N SER A 5 13.72 7.73 11.74
CA SER A 5 12.68 6.71 11.73
C SER A 5 11.42 7.36 12.31
N ASN A 6 10.39 7.61 11.49
CA ASN A 6 9.11 8.20 11.92
C ASN A 6 8.31 7.20 12.77
N VAL A 7 8.95 6.41 13.64
CA VAL A 7 8.33 5.33 14.42
C VAL A 7 8.30 5.76 15.88
N PHE A 8 7.13 6.00 16.44
CA PHE A 8 6.99 6.27 17.87
C PHE A 8 5.63 5.80 18.41
N TRP A 9 5.58 5.54 19.70
CA TRP A 9 4.34 5.26 20.42
C TRP A 9 3.88 6.51 21.15
N ASP A 10 2.59 6.84 21.06
CA ASP A 10 2.01 7.93 21.83
C ASP A 10 1.53 7.46 23.23
N PRO A 11 1.17 8.40 24.13
CA PRO A 11 0.66 8.04 25.46
C PRO A 11 -0.68 7.29 25.45
N ALA A 12 -1.43 7.33 24.34
CA ALA A 12 -2.68 6.58 24.17
C ALA A 12 -2.42 5.12 23.72
N GLY A 13 -1.16 4.76 23.44
CA GLY A 13 -0.78 3.43 23.00
C GLY A 13 -0.93 3.23 21.49
N HIS A 14 -0.93 4.29 20.70
CA HIS A 14 -0.89 4.20 19.24
C HIS A 14 0.55 4.25 18.73
N LEU A 15 0.88 3.35 17.81
CA LEU A 15 2.08 3.37 17.00
C LEU A 15 1.85 4.27 15.79
N HIS A 16 2.63 5.34 15.71
CA HIS A 16 2.71 6.23 14.56
C HIS A 16 3.91 5.83 13.71
N THR A 17 3.69 5.57 12.42
CA THR A 17 4.76 5.20 11.49
C THR A 17 4.48 5.58 10.04
N ASN A 18 5.53 5.79 9.24
CA ASN A 18 5.43 5.81 7.78
C ASN A 18 5.71 4.44 7.14
N ALA A 19 5.99 3.41 7.97
CA ALA A 19 6.28 2.02 7.58
C ALA A 19 7.47 1.82 6.61
N LEU A 20 8.25 2.86 6.28
CA LEU A 20 9.34 2.79 5.29
C LEU A 20 10.60 2.03 5.77
N HIS A 21 10.61 1.62 7.04
CA HIS A 21 11.67 0.83 7.63
C HIS A 21 11.45 -0.68 7.47
N TRP A 22 10.28 -1.09 6.95
CA TRP A 22 9.96 -2.45 6.56
C TRP A 22 9.99 -2.58 5.03
N GLU A 23 10.39 -3.77 4.56
CA GLU A 23 10.15 -4.17 3.17
C GLU A 23 8.70 -4.66 3.02
N GLY A 24 8.15 -4.62 1.80
CA GLY A 24 6.79 -5.09 1.53
C GLY A 24 5.92 -4.04 0.83
N PHE A 25 4.61 -4.17 0.97
CA PHE A 25 3.63 -3.29 0.33
C PHE A 25 3.73 -1.81 0.73
N PRO A 26 4.04 -1.43 1.98
CA PRO A 26 4.19 -0.02 2.36
C PRO A 26 5.29 0.68 1.55
N ARG A 27 6.40 -0.02 1.31
CA ARG A 27 7.51 0.51 0.53
C ARG A 27 7.18 0.57 -0.96
N LEU A 28 6.58 -0.49 -1.51
CA LEU A 28 6.11 -0.51 -2.90
C LEU A 28 5.12 0.63 -3.18
N LEU A 29 4.16 0.83 -2.26
CA LEU A 29 3.20 1.93 -2.33
C LEU A 29 3.93 3.28 -2.36
N TRP A 30 4.86 3.53 -1.45
CA TRP A 30 5.58 4.81 -1.42
C TRP A 30 6.42 5.05 -2.69
N GLU A 31 7.15 4.04 -3.15
CA GLU A 31 7.95 4.14 -4.38
C GLU A 31 7.06 4.44 -5.61
N SER A 32 5.86 3.86 -5.64
CA SER A 32 4.87 4.14 -6.67
C SER A 32 4.34 5.57 -6.57
N LEU A 33 3.90 6.01 -5.39
CA LEU A 33 3.37 7.36 -5.16
C LEU A 33 4.40 8.45 -5.53
N ARG A 34 5.69 8.21 -5.29
CA ARG A 34 6.75 9.13 -5.71
C ARG A 34 6.81 9.33 -7.23
N SER A 35 6.52 8.29 -8.01
CA SER A 35 6.42 8.39 -9.48
C SER A 35 5.25 9.27 -9.91
N PHE A 36 4.23 9.42 -9.07
CA PHE A 36 3.11 10.34 -9.25
C PHE A 36 3.32 11.71 -8.59
N LEU A 37 4.54 12.04 -8.12
CA LEU A 37 4.90 13.33 -7.51
C LEU A 37 4.32 13.60 -6.11
N TYR A 38 3.94 12.56 -5.37
CA TYR A 38 3.72 12.71 -3.93
C TYR A 38 5.03 13.08 -3.21
N THR A 39 4.94 14.05 -2.32
CA THR A 39 6.08 14.58 -1.56
C THR A 39 6.16 14.02 -0.14
N GLU A 40 5.06 13.47 0.37
CA GLU A 40 4.95 12.93 1.72
C GLU A 40 4.50 11.47 1.67
N PRO A 41 5.12 10.58 2.47
CA PRO A 41 4.76 9.17 2.48
C PRO A 41 3.41 8.94 3.16
N PRO A 42 2.78 7.78 2.91
CA PRO A 42 1.63 7.36 3.68
C PRO A 42 1.94 7.34 5.18
N GLN A 43 0.96 7.75 5.98
CA GLN A 43 1.05 7.70 7.45
C GLN A 43 0.19 6.57 7.97
N TYR A 44 0.68 5.86 8.98
CA TYR A 44 0.01 4.76 9.65
C TYR A 44 -0.13 5.08 11.15
N ASP A 45 -1.33 4.90 11.67
CA ASP A 45 -1.69 4.93 13.07
C ASP A 45 -2.22 3.54 13.44
N ALA A 46 -1.53 2.85 14.34
CA ALA A 46 -1.86 1.48 14.71
C ALA A 46 -2.04 1.33 16.21
N VAL A 47 -3.07 0.59 16.63
CA VAL A 47 -3.34 0.35 18.06
C VAL A 47 -3.65 -1.11 18.31
N GLU A 48 -3.13 -1.65 19.42
CA GLU A 48 -3.42 -3.00 19.88
C GLU A 48 -4.58 -3.03 20.90
N TYR A 49 -5.48 -3.94 20.59
CA TYR A 49 -6.74 -4.31 21.20
C TYR A 49 -6.81 -5.58 22.04
N GLN A 50 -7.66 -5.64 23.07
CA GLN A 50 -8.34 -6.92 23.36
C GLN A 50 -9.80 -6.84 22.93
N ASP A 51 -10.23 -7.85 22.18
CA ASP A 51 -11.60 -8.02 21.71
C ASP A 51 -12.03 -9.44 22.04
N GLU A 52 -13.00 -9.60 22.95
CA GLU A 52 -13.48 -10.91 23.43
C GLU A 52 -12.36 -11.87 23.88
N GLY A 53 -11.30 -11.32 24.50
CA GLY A 53 -10.12 -12.08 24.96
C GLY A 53 -9.10 -12.42 23.87
N VAL A 54 -9.36 -12.03 22.62
CA VAL A 54 -8.44 -12.17 21.49
C VAL A 54 -7.66 -10.86 21.30
N ARG A 55 -6.34 -10.95 21.14
CA ARG A 55 -5.54 -9.78 20.75
C ARG A 55 -5.82 -9.42 19.29
N ARG A 56 -6.17 -8.16 19.09
CA ARG A 56 -6.43 -7.56 17.78
C ARG A 56 -5.55 -6.33 17.62
N CYS A 57 -5.44 -5.84 16.41
CA CYS A 57 -4.93 -4.50 16.15
C CYS A 57 -5.78 -3.84 15.08
N ARG A 58 -5.89 -2.51 15.16
CA ARG A 58 -6.51 -1.67 14.13
C ARG A 58 -5.43 -0.77 13.56
N VAL A 59 -5.37 -0.67 12.25
CA VAL A 59 -4.45 0.19 11.52
C VAL A 59 -5.27 1.15 10.68
N ARG A 60 -5.05 2.45 10.89
CA ARG A 60 -5.51 3.51 10.02
C ARG A 60 -4.34 3.99 9.20
N MET A 61 -4.50 4.00 7.88
CA MET A 61 -3.50 4.50 6.96
C MET A 61 -4.08 5.64 6.13
N THR A 62 -3.28 6.69 5.92
CA THR A 62 -3.64 7.83 5.09
C THR A 62 -2.57 8.10 4.05
N ILE A 63 -2.96 8.08 2.77
CA ILE A 63 -2.20 8.75 1.70
C ILE A 63 -2.62 10.23 1.73
N PRO A 64 -1.69 11.18 1.93
CA PRO A 64 -2.04 12.58 2.08
C PRO A 64 -2.63 13.18 0.79
N GLN A 65 -3.20 14.38 0.89
CA GLN A 65 -3.67 15.15 -0.27
C GLN A 65 -2.52 15.34 -1.27
N HIS A 66 -2.79 15.12 -2.56
CA HIS A 66 -1.77 15.32 -3.59
C HIS A 66 -1.38 16.81 -3.69
N PRO A 67 -0.08 17.17 -3.65
CA PRO A 67 0.38 18.56 -3.54
C PRO A 67 0.01 19.44 -4.73
N PHE A 68 -0.08 18.86 -5.93
CA PHE A 68 -0.36 19.59 -7.18
C PHE A 68 -1.74 19.29 -7.80
N ARG A 69 -2.54 18.41 -7.18
CA ARG A 69 -3.79 17.90 -7.78
C ARG A 69 -4.87 17.85 -6.72
N SER A 70 -5.60 18.96 -6.54
CA SER A 70 -6.69 19.04 -5.55
C SER A 70 -7.83 18.04 -5.80
N GLN A 71 -7.99 17.58 -7.04
CA GLN A 71 -8.97 16.55 -7.39
C GLN A 71 -8.58 15.14 -6.89
N TRP A 72 -7.32 14.91 -6.54
CA TRP A 72 -6.84 13.65 -5.97
C TRP A 72 -7.02 13.72 -4.46
N GLN A 73 -8.18 13.26 -3.99
CA GLN A 73 -8.53 13.29 -2.57
C GLN A 73 -7.57 12.39 -1.76
N PRO A 74 -7.37 12.66 -0.46
CA PRO A 74 -6.66 11.74 0.42
C PRO A 74 -7.31 10.36 0.39
N ILE A 75 -6.48 9.31 0.46
CA ILE A 75 -6.97 7.93 0.56
C ILE A 75 -6.82 7.49 2.01
N GLU A 76 -7.93 7.15 2.63
CA GLU A 76 -7.99 6.64 4.00
C GLU A 76 -8.37 5.17 3.99
N VAL A 77 -7.63 4.38 4.76
CA VAL A 77 -7.82 2.94 4.91
C VAL A 77 -7.90 2.62 6.40
N ASP A 78 -8.83 1.76 6.79
CA ASP A 78 -9.02 1.31 8.16
C ASP A 78 -9.19 -0.22 8.18
N VAL A 79 -8.20 -0.92 8.72
CA VAL A 79 -8.13 -2.39 8.68
C VAL A 79 -7.93 -2.94 10.09
N VAL A 80 -8.60 -4.04 10.40
CA VAL A 80 -8.42 -4.80 11.64
C VAL A 80 -7.69 -6.10 11.35
N GLY A 81 -6.70 -6.42 12.16
CA GLY A 81 -5.95 -7.67 12.08
C GLY A 81 -5.53 -8.18 13.46
N HIS A 82 -4.52 -9.04 13.48
CA HIS A 82 -4.02 -9.68 14.71
C HIS A 82 -2.64 -9.19 15.15
N ARG A 83 -1.80 -8.79 14.20
CA ARG A 83 -0.46 -8.25 14.42
C ARG A 83 -0.32 -6.96 13.63
N ILE A 84 0.23 -5.94 14.27
CA ILE A 84 0.36 -4.61 13.64
C ILE A 84 1.09 -4.71 12.30
N VAL A 85 2.23 -5.41 12.25
CA VAL A 85 3.05 -5.53 11.04
C VAL A 85 2.27 -6.13 9.88
N ASP A 86 1.57 -7.25 10.11
CA ASP A 86 0.78 -7.93 9.07
C ASP A 86 -0.42 -7.06 8.62
N THR A 87 -0.98 -6.26 9.54
CA THR A 87 -2.12 -5.37 9.26
C THR A 87 -1.69 -4.11 8.51
N ILE A 88 -0.47 -3.63 8.73
CA ILE A 88 0.15 -2.54 7.97
C ILE A 88 0.37 -2.96 6.51
N GLU A 89 0.88 -4.17 6.27
CA GLU A 89 0.98 -4.74 4.92
C GLU A 89 -0.39 -4.78 4.24
N GLY A 90 -1.42 -5.28 4.95
CA GLY A 90 -2.79 -5.33 4.44
C GLY A 90 -3.37 -3.95 4.13
N ALA A 91 -3.15 -2.96 4.99
CA ALA A 91 -3.60 -1.59 4.78
C ALA A 91 -2.91 -0.94 3.57
N ALA A 92 -1.61 -1.19 3.39
CA ALA A 92 -0.87 -0.71 2.23
C ALA A 92 -1.39 -1.34 0.92
N LEU A 93 -1.68 -2.64 0.92
CA LEU A 93 -2.25 -3.33 -0.23
C LEU A 93 -3.65 -2.79 -0.59
N GLU A 94 -4.52 -2.60 0.42
CA GLU A 94 -5.84 -2.00 0.22
C GLU A 94 -5.73 -0.58 -0.38
N ALA A 95 -4.76 0.20 0.10
CA ALA A 95 -4.48 1.53 -0.43
C ALA A 95 -4.01 1.51 -1.89
N ILE A 96 -3.20 0.53 -2.29
CA ILE A 96 -2.79 0.32 -3.68
C ILE A 96 -4.02 0.06 -4.55
N TYR A 97 -4.94 -0.82 -4.12
CA TYR A 97 -6.16 -1.10 -4.86
C TYR A 97 -7.03 0.16 -5.01
N LEU A 98 -7.24 0.90 -3.93
CA LEU A 98 -8.01 2.15 -3.94
C LEU A 98 -7.37 3.20 -4.86
N PHE A 99 -6.05 3.37 -4.78
CA PHE A 99 -5.32 4.32 -5.63
C PHE A 99 -5.49 3.98 -7.11
N CYS A 100 -5.35 2.70 -7.47
CA CYS A 100 -5.55 2.24 -8.83
C CYS A 100 -6.98 2.47 -9.33
N ASN A 101 -7.98 2.21 -8.49
CA ASN A 101 -9.39 2.40 -8.83
C ASN A 101 -9.77 3.87 -8.98
N GLN A 102 -9.14 4.77 -8.21
CA GLN A 102 -9.38 6.21 -8.31
C GLN A 102 -8.69 6.85 -9.53
N HIS A 103 -7.57 6.29 -9.99
CA HIS A 103 -6.74 6.87 -11.04
C HIS A 103 -6.41 5.87 -12.17
N PRO A 104 -7.43 5.22 -12.78
CA PRO A 104 -7.20 4.12 -13.70
C PRO A 104 -6.39 4.55 -14.92
N ARG A 105 -6.58 5.77 -15.43
CA ARG A 105 -5.87 6.26 -16.62
C ARG A 105 -4.40 6.56 -16.34
N GLU A 106 -4.09 6.97 -15.11
CA GLU A 106 -2.74 7.33 -14.70
C GLU A 106 -1.90 6.11 -14.31
N VAL A 107 -2.53 5.05 -13.80
CA VAL A 107 -1.81 3.81 -13.43
C VAL A 107 -1.61 2.85 -14.60
N VAL A 108 -2.31 3.04 -15.73
CA VAL A 108 -2.11 2.22 -16.94
C VAL A 108 -0.65 2.25 -17.38
N GLY A 109 -0.09 1.06 -17.62
CA GLY A 109 1.32 0.88 -18.00
C GLY A 109 2.35 1.23 -16.91
N GLN A 110 1.92 1.57 -15.69
CA GLN A 110 2.81 1.72 -14.54
C GLN A 110 2.88 0.41 -13.73
N PRO A 111 4.01 0.08 -13.08
CA PRO A 111 4.11 -1.14 -12.27
C PRO A 111 3.03 -1.28 -11.20
N ILE A 112 2.59 -0.18 -10.58
CA ILE A 112 1.49 -0.19 -9.60
C ILE A 112 0.14 -0.57 -10.22
N GLY A 113 -0.07 -0.28 -11.51
CA GLY A 113 -1.29 -0.64 -12.23
C GLY A 113 -1.50 -2.15 -12.32
N LEU A 114 -0.47 -2.96 -12.13
CA LEU A 114 -0.61 -4.42 -12.09
C LEU A 114 -1.50 -4.90 -10.93
N PHE A 115 -1.74 -4.08 -9.91
CA PHE A 115 -2.64 -4.42 -8.81
C PHE A 115 -4.12 -4.12 -9.10
N SER A 116 -4.44 -3.30 -10.11
CA SER A 116 -5.81 -2.86 -10.43
C SER A 116 -6.70 -3.97 -11.03
N THR A 117 -6.08 -4.98 -11.64
CA THR A 117 -6.73 -5.90 -12.58
C THR A 117 -7.32 -7.12 -11.87
N THR A 118 -8.49 -7.00 -11.22
CA THR A 118 -9.20 -8.18 -10.69
C THR A 118 -10.21 -8.78 -11.67
N ASP A 119 -10.59 -8.06 -12.72
CA ASP A 119 -11.49 -8.56 -13.76
C ASP A 119 -10.70 -9.32 -14.84
N PRO A 120 -10.91 -10.64 -15.00
CA PRO A 120 -10.28 -11.42 -16.07
C PRO A 120 -10.66 -10.97 -17.49
N ASN A 121 -11.73 -10.18 -17.63
CA ASN A 121 -12.17 -9.63 -18.92
C ASN A 121 -11.52 -8.27 -19.25
N ASP A 122 -10.73 -7.71 -18.35
CA ASP A 122 -10.01 -6.46 -18.60
C ASP A 122 -8.89 -6.71 -19.64
N PRO A 123 -8.75 -5.87 -20.70
CA PRO A 123 -7.67 -6.00 -21.68
C PRO A 123 -6.26 -6.02 -21.07
N GLU A 124 -6.05 -5.31 -19.95
CA GLU A 124 -4.78 -5.25 -19.21
C GLU A 124 -4.48 -6.55 -18.43
N TRP A 125 -5.47 -7.44 -18.23
CA TRP A 125 -5.27 -8.76 -17.60
C TRP A 125 -4.16 -9.56 -18.32
N ASN A 126 -4.14 -9.48 -19.65
CA ASN A 126 -3.16 -10.19 -20.48
C ASN A 126 -1.72 -9.68 -20.31
N LEU A 127 -1.53 -8.44 -19.81
CA LEU A 127 -0.20 -7.88 -19.55
C LEU A 127 0.49 -8.54 -18.35
N ARG A 128 -0.25 -9.27 -17.49
CA ARG A 128 0.31 -10.07 -16.40
C ARG A 128 0.90 -11.40 -16.86
N VAL A 129 0.55 -11.86 -18.06
CA VAL A 129 0.99 -13.16 -18.56
C VAL A 129 2.42 -13.01 -19.08
N VAL A 130 3.37 -13.71 -18.46
CA VAL A 130 4.73 -13.83 -19.00
C VAL A 130 4.64 -14.53 -20.36
N PRO A 131 5.18 -13.96 -21.45
CA PRO A 131 5.18 -14.60 -22.75
C PRO A 131 5.85 -15.98 -22.66
N GLU A 132 5.26 -17.02 -23.29
CA GLU A 132 5.75 -18.40 -23.21
C GLU A 132 7.22 -18.57 -23.63
N GLY A 133 7.78 -17.65 -24.42
CA GLY A 133 9.20 -17.64 -24.80
C GLY A 133 10.21 -17.41 -23.67
N HIS A 134 9.75 -17.14 -22.44
CA HIS A 134 10.59 -17.03 -21.25
C HIS A 134 10.43 -18.19 -20.26
N ARG A 135 9.65 -19.23 -20.59
CA ARG A 135 9.74 -20.50 -19.86
C ARG A 135 11.09 -21.10 -20.20
N LEU A 136 12.03 -21.01 -19.25
CA LEU A 136 13.27 -21.79 -19.29
C LEU A 136 12.89 -23.23 -19.63
N GLU A 137 13.27 -23.65 -20.82
CA GLU A 137 13.24 -25.06 -21.21
C GLU A 137 14.14 -25.77 -20.19
N ASP A 138 13.52 -26.50 -19.27
CA ASP A 138 14.21 -27.53 -18.48
C ASP A 138 14.79 -28.53 -19.48
N SER A 139 16.03 -28.26 -19.89
CA SER A 139 16.80 -29.15 -20.75
C SER A 139 17.18 -30.37 -19.93
N THR A 140 16.72 -31.52 -20.42
CA THR A 140 16.92 -32.89 -19.92
C THR A 140 18.40 -33.25 -19.77
#